data_AF-A0AAN7EK85-F1
#
_entry.id   AF-A0AAN7EK85-F1
#
_cell.length_a   1.000
_cell.length_b   1.000
_cell.length_c   1.000
_cell.angle_alpha   90.00
_cell.angle_beta   90.00
_cell.angle_gamma   90.00
#
_symmetry.space_group_name_H-M   'P 1'
#
loop_
_entity.id
_entity.type
_entity.pdbx_description
1 polymer ?
#
loop_
_entity_poly.entity_id
_entity_poly.type
_entity_poly.pdbx_seq_one_letter_code
_entity_poly.pdbx_strand_id
1 'polypeptide(L)'
;MSAIVAEETKHGIQVNEGIIMDTIDFPQLRSLNLKRLQNLKGFCSDVDSQPLFNKKVAFSNLENLHIETIYKMKMLWHKQLDPDSFCKLKQLCVDDCENLINIFQPNILRRLPNLEDLQIRNCNLVEEVFEVQGKNGDEICDMVVSTQFKVLKLINLPNLKHVWSSDPQAISTFQNLHEVEVSNCKSMKSLFPASVAKSLKQLKKLKIHDCGLEEIVAMEEGLETVTKFAFPQLVSLSLQLMPDLKCFYLGKHTIEWPSLKQLMILKCDKVKIVAFNELSFPNTDALGHDVPIRQPFFQIEKVAFSNLEDICIGDKDNLKMLWHNYLLVPDSFCKLNKLGIARCKNLMNIFPPKMLRRLQNLENLEIRDCNSVEEVFDIRGVNVDEICDTVSNKLRVLTLFNLPKLKHVWSLDLQAILTFQNLHTIKVSNCKSLKSLFPVSVAKSLEQLQWLEIFDCGLEEIVAMEEGLETVTKFVFPRLFSLCLFSLPELKCFYPGKHTSEWPSLNYLCISECDKVKIFASNELSFSDTNELGHHVPVQQPFFLIEKVAFPNLEYIHITFMDNLKMLWHNHQLVPDSFCKLKKLLVGGCKNLINIFPPNMLRRLQNLEELKIGNCNSIEEENTL
;
A
#
# COMPACT_ATOMS: atom_id res chain seq x y z
N MET A 1 -7.40 43.95 -19.61
CA MET A 1 -7.62 42.89 -20.63
C MET A 1 -7.91 43.50 -22.02
N SER A 2 -7.21 44.56 -22.41
CA SER A 2 -7.38 45.17 -23.75
C SER A 2 -6.10 45.91 -24.15
N ALA A 3 -5.00 45.16 -24.27
CA ALA A 3 -3.77 45.55 -24.96
C ALA A 3 -2.89 44.31 -25.19
N ILE A 4 -3.42 43.32 -25.91
CA ILE A 4 -2.61 42.45 -26.76
C ILE A 4 -2.95 42.96 -28.16
N VAL A 5 -2.23 43.99 -28.61
CA VAL A 5 -2.46 44.55 -29.95
C VAL A 5 -1.77 43.63 -30.94
N ALA A 6 -2.56 42.73 -31.54
CA ALA A 6 -2.31 42.27 -32.88
C ALA A 6 -3.13 43.17 -33.81
N GLU A 7 -2.51 44.22 -34.34
CA GLU A 7 -3.03 44.90 -35.53
C GLU A 7 -2.09 44.59 -36.69
N GLU A 8 -2.55 43.72 -37.57
CA GLU A 8 -1.95 43.48 -38.87
C GLU A 8 -2.54 44.53 -39.83
N THR A 9 -1.85 45.67 -40.03
CA THR A 9 -2.22 46.61 -41.10
C THR A 9 -1.40 46.35 -42.36
N LYS A 10 -2.12 46.20 -43.47
CA LYS A 10 -1.72 45.58 -44.73
C LYS A 10 -0.62 46.30 -45.53
N HIS A 11 0.00 47.39 -45.08
CA HIS A 11 1.02 48.12 -45.84
C HIS A 11 2.24 48.37 -44.95
N GLY A 12 3.37 47.78 -45.33
CA GLY A 12 4.60 47.75 -44.55
C GLY A 12 5.09 49.13 -44.13
N ILE A 13 5.48 49.22 -42.85
CA ILE A 13 6.13 50.39 -42.28
C ILE A 13 7.65 50.13 -42.30
N GLN A 14 8.39 50.92 -43.07
CA GLN A 14 9.82 51.11 -42.84
C GLN A 14 9.96 51.84 -41.50
N VAL A 15 10.70 51.26 -40.53
CA VAL A 15 11.03 51.96 -39.30
C VAL A 15 12.52 52.29 -39.31
N ASN A 16 12.78 53.59 -39.31
CA ASN A 16 14.07 54.23 -39.07
C ASN A 16 14.68 53.75 -37.74
N GLU A 17 15.98 53.48 -37.76
CA GLU A 17 16.81 53.32 -36.58
C GLU A 17 16.73 54.57 -35.70
N GLY A 18 16.16 54.45 -34.49
CA GLY A 18 16.25 55.51 -33.47
C GLY A 18 14.98 55.82 -32.69
N ILE A 19 14.35 54.83 -32.04
CA ILE A 19 13.48 55.08 -30.87
C ILE A 19 13.74 53.97 -29.85
N ILE A 20 14.16 54.37 -28.65
CA ILE A 20 14.26 53.52 -27.46
C ILE A 20 12.84 53.01 -27.17
N MET A 21 12.56 51.72 -27.39
CA MET A 21 11.30 51.13 -26.92
C MET A 21 11.41 50.89 -25.42
N ASP A 22 10.68 51.67 -24.63
CA ASP A 22 10.48 51.42 -23.20
C ASP A 22 9.94 49.99 -23.00
N THR A 23 10.59 49.22 -22.12
CA THR A 23 10.13 47.89 -21.70
C THR A 23 8.75 48.01 -21.03
N ILE A 24 7.77 47.21 -21.45
CA ILE A 24 6.42 47.19 -20.86
C ILE A 24 6.47 46.37 -19.57
N ASP A 25 6.35 46.98 -18.39
CA ASP A 25 6.32 46.26 -17.10
C ASP A 25 4.90 46.06 -16.54
N PHE A 26 4.66 44.90 -15.93
CA PHE A 26 3.45 44.59 -15.16
C PHE A 26 3.76 44.47 -13.65
N PRO A 27 4.07 45.59 -12.96
CA PRO A 27 4.63 45.56 -11.61
C PRO A 27 3.67 45.06 -10.53
N GLN A 28 2.36 44.98 -10.78
CA GLN A 28 1.39 44.48 -9.79
C GLN A 28 0.99 43.02 -10.03
N LEU A 29 1.41 42.42 -11.14
CA LEU A 29 0.98 41.08 -11.53
C LEU A 29 1.74 40.01 -10.73
N ARG A 30 1.03 39.34 -9.80
CA ARG A 30 1.60 38.26 -8.97
C ARG A 30 1.31 36.86 -9.49
N SER A 31 0.27 36.68 -10.29
CA SER A 31 -0.12 35.38 -10.84
C SER A 31 -0.52 35.54 -12.29
N LEU A 32 -0.01 34.68 -13.15
CA LEU A 32 -0.31 34.65 -14.58
C LEU A 32 -0.72 33.23 -14.95
N ASN A 33 -1.94 33.07 -15.49
CA ASN A 33 -2.48 31.80 -15.94
C ASN A 33 -2.86 31.92 -17.42
N LEU A 34 -2.15 31.19 -18.28
CA LEU A 34 -2.33 31.17 -19.72
C LEU A 34 -2.87 29.79 -20.10
N LYS A 35 -4.15 29.71 -20.50
CA LYS A 35 -4.82 28.44 -20.79
C LYS A 35 -5.47 28.44 -22.16
N ARG A 36 -5.21 27.40 -22.97
CA ARG A 36 -5.89 27.13 -24.25
C ARG A 36 -5.78 28.28 -25.27
N LEU A 37 -4.60 28.89 -25.36
CA LEU A 37 -4.34 30.04 -26.23
C LEU A 37 -3.71 29.61 -27.56
N GLN A 38 -4.53 29.08 -28.47
CA GLN A 38 -4.08 28.44 -29.71
C GLN A 38 -3.27 29.34 -30.66
N ASN A 39 -3.50 30.65 -30.60
CA ASN A 39 -2.85 31.64 -31.46
C ASN A 39 -1.76 32.45 -30.74
N LEU A 40 -1.57 32.25 -29.43
CA LEU A 40 -0.53 32.98 -28.72
C LEU A 40 0.84 32.46 -29.13
N LYS A 41 1.63 33.32 -29.79
CA LYS A 41 3.01 33.03 -30.19
C LYS A 41 4.03 33.55 -29.18
N GLY A 42 3.72 34.63 -28.49
CA GLY A 42 4.60 35.32 -27.54
C GLY A 42 4.03 36.67 -27.12
N PHE A 43 4.61 37.29 -26.10
CA PHE A 43 4.32 38.69 -25.79
C PHE A 43 5.15 39.60 -26.72
N CYS A 44 4.50 40.44 -27.55
CA CYS A 44 5.14 41.38 -28.49
C CYS A 44 6.09 40.74 -29.54
N SER A 45 5.62 39.70 -30.25
CA SER A 45 6.39 39.00 -31.30
C SER A 45 6.25 39.66 -32.68
N ASP A 46 7.36 40.02 -33.32
CA ASP A 46 7.36 40.59 -34.70
C ASP A 46 7.58 39.54 -35.80
N VAL A 47 7.92 38.28 -35.46
CA VAL A 47 8.23 37.22 -36.46
C VAL A 47 7.85 35.83 -35.91
N ASP A 48 7.55 34.90 -36.82
CA ASP A 48 7.31 33.48 -36.54
C ASP A 48 8.53 32.80 -35.89
N SER A 49 8.30 32.11 -34.75
CA SER A 49 9.25 31.35 -33.93
C SER A 49 10.10 32.11 -32.89
N GLN A 50 9.45 32.88 -32.00
CA GLN A 50 10.10 33.39 -30.78
C GLN A 50 9.54 32.75 -29.49
N PRO A 51 10.33 32.70 -28.41
CA PRO A 51 9.91 32.22 -27.09
C PRO A 51 8.76 33.04 -26.49
N LEU A 52 8.00 32.43 -25.57
CA LEU A 52 6.83 33.08 -24.97
C LEU A 52 7.18 34.38 -24.25
N PHE A 53 8.27 34.38 -23.46
CA PHE A 53 8.77 35.55 -22.72
C PHE A 53 10.08 36.07 -23.29
N ASN A 54 10.20 37.39 -23.43
CA ASN A 54 11.36 38.08 -24.01
C ASN A 54 11.69 39.39 -23.26
N LYS A 55 12.70 40.14 -23.74
CA LYS A 55 13.15 41.39 -23.11
C LYS A 55 12.20 42.59 -23.23
N LYS A 56 11.18 42.55 -24.09
CA LYS A 56 10.28 43.69 -24.33
C LYS A 56 9.23 43.86 -23.22
N VAL A 57 8.97 42.80 -22.45
CA VAL A 57 7.93 42.79 -21.41
C VAL A 57 8.51 42.28 -20.11
N ALA A 58 8.33 43.06 -19.03
CA ALA A 58 8.80 42.74 -17.71
C ALA A 58 7.70 42.20 -16.78
N PHE A 59 8.09 41.26 -15.92
CA PHE A 59 7.24 40.59 -14.92
C PHE A 59 7.89 40.62 -13.54
N SER A 60 8.10 41.82 -13.01
CA SER A 60 8.96 42.08 -11.85
C SER A 60 8.44 41.51 -10.51
N ASN A 61 7.13 41.31 -10.39
CA ASN A 61 6.48 40.82 -9.16
C ASN A 61 5.72 39.50 -9.32
N LEU A 62 5.93 38.79 -10.43
CA LEU A 62 5.23 37.54 -10.71
C LEU A 62 5.73 36.42 -9.78
N GLU A 63 4.83 35.80 -9.03
CA GLU A 63 5.10 34.71 -8.09
C GLU A 63 4.64 33.35 -8.64
N ASN A 64 3.53 33.31 -9.38
CA ASN A 64 2.96 32.09 -9.91
C ASN A 64 2.75 32.19 -11.43
N LEU A 65 3.26 31.22 -12.17
CA LEU A 65 3.09 31.12 -13.61
C LEU A 65 2.53 29.74 -13.97
N HIS A 66 1.32 29.73 -14.53
CA HIS A 66 0.69 28.53 -15.06
C HIS A 66 0.47 28.67 -16.56
N ILE A 67 0.96 27.70 -17.33
CA ILE A 67 0.86 27.65 -18.78
C ILE A 67 0.24 26.31 -19.15
N GLU A 68 -0.92 26.32 -19.79
CA GLU A 68 -1.68 25.14 -20.17
C GLU A 68 -2.11 25.25 -21.64
N THR A 69 -1.84 24.22 -22.44
CA THR A 69 -2.37 24.10 -23.80
C THR A 69 -1.99 25.29 -24.73
N ILE A 70 -0.69 25.60 -24.82
CA ILE A 70 -0.16 26.57 -25.82
C ILE A 70 0.56 25.82 -26.94
N TYR A 71 -0.19 25.45 -27.98
CA TYR A 71 0.31 24.55 -29.03
C TYR A 71 1.45 25.12 -29.87
N LYS A 72 1.56 26.44 -30.07
CA LYS A 72 2.61 27.01 -30.95
C LYS A 72 3.93 27.27 -30.22
N MET A 73 3.97 27.12 -28.90
CA MET A 73 5.14 27.44 -28.08
C MET A 73 6.18 26.32 -28.15
N LYS A 74 7.36 26.64 -28.69
CA LYS A 74 8.52 25.73 -28.69
C LYS A 74 9.49 25.96 -27.53
N MET A 75 9.52 27.18 -26.99
CA MET A 75 10.43 27.62 -25.94
C MET A 75 9.71 28.60 -25.00
N LEU A 76 9.91 28.47 -23.70
CA LEU A 76 9.36 29.41 -22.71
C LEU A 76 10.13 30.74 -22.71
N TRP A 77 11.46 30.66 -22.71
CA TRP A 77 12.32 31.79 -22.38
C TRP A 77 13.19 32.22 -23.56
N HIS A 78 13.35 33.53 -23.72
CA HIS A 78 14.37 34.11 -24.57
C HIS A 78 15.74 34.10 -23.88
N LYS A 79 16.82 34.03 -24.68
CA LYS A 79 18.21 34.10 -24.19
C LYS A 79 18.50 35.39 -23.41
N GLN A 80 17.80 36.46 -23.78
CA GLN A 80 17.82 37.76 -23.12
C GLN A 80 16.42 38.05 -22.58
N LEU A 81 16.24 37.91 -21.27
CA LEU A 81 15.09 38.40 -20.52
C LEU A 81 15.41 39.77 -19.92
N ASP A 82 14.36 40.53 -19.62
CA ASP A 82 14.50 41.77 -18.86
C ASP A 82 15.12 41.48 -17.46
N PRO A 83 16.05 42.33 -16.95
CA PRO A 83 16.81 42.04 -15.73
C PRO A 83 15.96 41.86 -14.45
N ASP A 84 14.84 42.56 -14.34
CA ASP A 84 14.01 42.58 -13.13
C ASP A 84 12.91 41.52 -13.15
N SER A 85 12.71 40.86 -14.30
CA SER A 85 11.64 39.91 -14.51
C SER A 85 11.84 38.57 -13.82
N PHE A 86 10.73 38.01 -13.30
CA PHE A 86 10.66 36.67 -12.69
C PHE A 86 11.54 36.46 -11.45
N CYS A 87 12.18 37.51 -10.92
CA CYS A 87 13.00 37.41 -9.72
C CYS A 87 12.21 36.93 -8.49
N LYS A 88 10.89 37.15 -8.44
CA LYS A 88 9.98 36.69 -7.37
C LYS A 88 9.21 35.40 -7.69
N LEU A 89 9.46 34.78 -8.85
CA LEU A 89 8.72 33.59 -9.28
C LEU A 89 9.01 32.42 -8.34
N LYS A 90 7.96 31.87 -7.72
CA LYS A 90 8.01 30.75 -6.77
C LYS A 90 7.47 29.47 -7.37
N GLN A 91 6.48 29.56 -8.26
CA GLN A 91 5.85 28.39 -8.88
C GLN A 91 5.77 28.54 -10.40
N LEU A 92 6.20 27.50 -11.09
CA LEU A 92 6.05 27.32 -12.52
C LEU A 92 5.36 25.99 -12.81
N CYS A 93 4.17 26.06 -13.42
CA CYS A 93 3.47 24.88 -13.91
C CYS A 93 3.26 25.01 -15.43
N VAL A 94 3.72 23.99 -16.16
CA VAL A 94 3.56 23.87 -17.61
C VAL A 94 2.84 22.56 -17.88
N ASP A 95 1.68 22.63 -18.53
CA ASP A 95 0.82 21.49 -18.82
C ASP A 95 0.40 21.48 -20.29
N ASP A 96 0.34 20.31 -20.91
CA ASP A 96 -0.27 20.08 -22.22
C ASP A 96 0.31 20.98 -23.34
N CYS A 97 1.62 21.30 -23.25
CA CYS A 97 2.33 22.09 -24.25
C CYS A 97 3.09 21.17 -25.21
N GLU A 98 2.38 20.65 -26.22
CA GLU A 98 2.87 19.56 -27.09
C GLU A 98 4.14 19.90 -27.89
N ASN A 99 4.30 21.14 -28.36
CA ASN A 99 5.45 21.55 -29.18
C ASN A 99 6.66 22.04 -28.37
N LEU A 100 6.58 22.00 -27.03
CA LEU A 100 7.64 22.49 -26.16
C LEU A 100 8.82 21.51 -26.14
N ILE A 101 10.01 22.00 -26.48
CA ILE A 101 11.22 21.17 -26.60
C ILE A 101 12.12 21.33 -25.37
N ASN A 102 12.37 22.57 -24.93
CA ASN A 102 13.26 22.85 -23.79
C ASN A 102 12.56 23.70 -22.73
N ILE A 103 12.79 23.38 -21.45
CA ILE A 103 12.27 24.15 -20.32
C ILE A 103 13.29 25.18 -19.82
N PHE A 104 14.47 24.73 -19.37
CA PHE A 104 15.52 25.61 -18.86
C PHE A 104 16.80 25.51 -19.67
N GLN A 105 17.19 26.65 -20.24
CA GLN A 105 18.52 26.87 -20.79
C GLN A 105 19.49 27.31 -19.67
N PRO A 106 20.82 27.18 -19.84
CA PRO A 106 21.81 27.40 -18.76
C PRO A 106 21.66 28.76 -18.03
N ASN A 107 21.33 29.82 -18.77
CA ASN A 107 21.25 31.19 -18.23
C ASN A 107 19.93 31.52 -17.51
N ILE A 108 18.88 30.71 -17.69
CA ILE A 108 17.54 31.03 -17.16
C ILE A 108 17.45 30.72 -15.66
N LEU A 109 18.09 29.65 -15.20
CA LEU A 109 18.06 29.28 -13.78
C LEU A 109 18.61 30.39 -12.86
N ARG A 110 19.61 31.14 -13.33
CA ARG A 110 20.16 32.30 -12.61
C ARG A 110 19.13 33.44 -12.43
N ARG A 111 18.14 33.53 -13.33
CA ARG A 111 17.08 34.55 -13.32
C ARG A 111 15.88 34.17 -12.46
N LEU A 112 15.84 32.94 -11.96
CA LEU A 112 14.74 32.38 -11.17
C LEU A 112 15.21 31.98 -9.77
N PRO A 113 15.84 32.88 -8.99
CA PRO A 113 16.49 32.54 -7.72
C PRO A 113 15.50 32.02 -6.66
N ASN A 114 14.23 32.42 -6.75
CA ASN A 114 13.19 32.09 -5.77
C ASN A 114 12.25 30.95 -6.22
N LEU A 115 12.53 30.27 -7.34
CA LEU A 115 11.66 29.22 -7.84
C LEU A 115 11.72 28.00 -6.92
N GLU A 116 10.57 27.63 -6.34
CA GLU A 116 10.45 26.55 -5.36
C GLU A 116 9.73 25.32 -5.92
N ASP A 117 8.72 25.52 -6.77
CA ASP A 117 7.86 24.45 -7.28
C ASP A 117 7.82 24.46 -8.81
N LEU A 118 8.31 23.37 -9.40
CA LEU A 118 8.32 23.13 -10.83
C LEU A 118 7.48 21.90 -11.17
N GLN A 119 6.45 22.10 -11.98
CA GLN A 119 5.57 21.04 -12.44
C GLN A 119 5.49 21.06 -13.97
N ILE A 120 5.91 19.98 -14.62
CA ILE A 120 5.83 19.82 -16.07
C ILE A 120 4.99 18.58 -16.35
N ARG A 121 3.90 18.76 -17.08
CA ARG A 121 2.91 17.72 -17.36
C ARG A 121 2.58 17.65 -18.85
N ASN A 122 2.40 16.45 -19.38
CA ASN A 122 1.86 16.23 -20.73
C ASN A 122 2.61 16.99 -21.86
N CYS A 123 3.91 17.23 -21.70
CA CYS A 123 4.76 17.87 -22.72
C CYS A 123 5.58 16.83 -23.48
N ASN A 124 5.07 16.39 -24.64
CA ASN A 124 5.56 15.20 -25.32
C ASN A 124 6.96 15.33 -25.95
N LEU A 125 7.38 16.54 -26.35
CA LEU A 125 8.66 16.76 -27.03
C LEU A 125 9.82 17.13 -26.09
N VAL A 126 9.57 17.28 -24.78
CA VAL A 126 10.61 17.64 -23.81
C VAL A 126 11.54 16.44 -23.61
N GLU A 127 12.79 16.57 -24.09
CA GLU A 127 13.82 15.54 -23.92
C GLU A 127 14.70 15.77 -22.68
N GLU A 128 14.82 17.03 -22.25
CA GLU A 128 15.60 17.47 -21.10
C GLU A 128 14.93 18.64 -20.37
N VAL A 129 15.01 18.66 -19.04
CA VAL A 129 14.44 19.76 -18.23
C VAL A 129 15.46 20.86 -17.99
N PHE A 130 16.68 20.47 -17.57
CA PHE A 130 17.79 21.38 -17.26
C PHE A 130 18.96 21.13 -18.21
N GLU A 131 19.20 22.08 -19.12
CA GLU A 131 20.40 22.12 -19.96
C GLU A 131 21.58 22.69 -19.14
N VAL A 132 22.58 21.86 -18.86
CA VAL A 132 23.74 22.19 -17.98
C VAL A 132 24.91 22.77 -18.76
N GLN A 133 25.16 22.32 -20.00
CA GLN A 133 26.22 22.83 -20.88
C GLN A 133 25.61 23.33 -22.18
N GLY A 134 25.99 24.52 -22.62
CA GLY A 134 25.58 25.03 -23.93
C GLY A 134 26.24 24.22 -25.06
N LYS A 135 25.49 23.93 -26.13
CA LYS A 135 25.95 23.14 -27.30
C LYS A 135 27.20 23.68 -28.03
N ASN A 136 27.70 24.87 -27.67
CA ASN A 136 28.77 25.58 -28.38
C ASN A 136 30.07 25.77 -27.58
N GLY A 137 30.22 25.17 -26.40
CA GLY A 137 31.47 25.29 -25.62
C GLY A 137 31.76 26.68 -25.02
N ASP A 138 30.83 27.63 -25.17
CA ASP A 138 30.90 28.93 -24.51
C ASP A 138 30.52 28.81 -23.03
N GLU A 139 31.46 29.29 -22.21
CA GLU A 139 31.42 29.52 -20.76
C GLU A 139 30.90 28.36 -19.91
N ILE A 140 31.84 27.69 -19.25
CA ILE A 140 31.61 27.00 -17.98
C ILE A 140 30.76 27.96 -17.15
N CYS A 141 29.53 27.57 -16.89
CA CYS A 141 28.68 28.36 -16.03
C CYS A 141 29.35 28.31 -14.65
N ASP A 142 29.95 29.42 -14.21
CA ASP A 142 30.25 29.72 -12.81
C ASP A 142 28.93 29.73 -12.04
N MET A 143 28.30 28.57 -11.93
CA MET A 143 26.87 28.44 -11.68
C MET A 143 26.60 28.35 -10.18
N VAL A 144 27.34 29.09 -9.36
CA VAL A 144 27.06 29.20 -7.91
C VAL A 144 25.80 30.06 -7.70
N VAL A 145 24.65 29.58 -8.18
CA VAL A 145 23.34 30.11 -7.82
C VAL A 145 22.64 29.01 -7.06
N SER A 146 22.53 29.18 -5.75
CA SER A 146 21.68 28.35 -4.91
C SER A 146 20.23 28.63 -5.32
N THR A 147 19.58 27.67 -5.97
CA THR A 147 18.14 27.77 -6.24
C THR A 147 17.37 27.27 -5.01
N GLN A 148 16.17 27.82 -4.83
CA GLN A 148 15.27 27.45 -3.74
C GLN A 148 14.34 26.28 -4.12
N PHE A 149 14.70 25.46 -5.12
CA PHE A 149 13.84 24.37 -5.59
C PHE A 149 13.53 23.39 -4.47
N LYS A 150 12.24 23.23 -4.16
CA LYS A 150 11.71 22.30 -3.15
C LYS A 150 10.94 21.16 -3.79
N VAL A 151 10.21 21.40 -4.88
CA VAL A 151 9.31 20.44 -5.50
C VAL A 151 9.59 20.33 -6.99
N LEU A 152 9.79 19.10 -7.46
CA LEU A 152 9.95 18.75 -8.86
C LEU A 152 8.93 17.68 -9.23
N LYS A 153 7.98 18.00 -10.12
CA LYS A 153 6.98 17.06 -10.63
C LYS A 153 7.05 16.95 -12.15
N LEU A 154 7.36 15.75 -12.64
CA LEU A 154 7.51 15.44 -14.05
C LEU A 154 6.53 14.32 -14.40
N ILE A 155 5.43 14.65 -15.08
CA ILE A 155 4.32 13.71 -15.27
C ILE A 155 3.98 13.60 -16.76
N ASN A 156 3.92 12.37 -17.26
CA ASN A 156 3.56 12.08 -18.64
C ASN A 156 4.44 12.82 -19.66
N LEU A 157 5.76 12.61 -19.56
CA LEU A 157 6.75 13.18 -20.47
C LEU A 157 7.40 12.02 -21.25
N PRO A 158 6.75 11.50 -22.31
CA PRO A 158 7.15 10.26 -22.97
C PRO A 158 8.57 10.29 -23.52
N ASN A 159 9.01 11.41 -24.13
CA ASN A 159 10.34 11.55 -24.73
C ASN A 159 11.43 12.06 -23.76
N LEU A 160 11.10 12.27 -22.48
CA LEU A 160 12.07 12.77 -21.51
C LEU A 160 13.17 11.71 -21.31
N LYS A 161 14.39 12.03 -21.74
CA LYS A 161 15.56 11.13 -21.66
C LYS A 161 16.33 11.35 -20.37
N HIS A 162 16.52 12.61 -19.99
CA HIS A 162 17.25 12.99 -18.78
C HIS A 162 16.60 14.22 -18.14
N VAL A 163 16.60 14.31 -16.81
CA VAL A 163 16.18 15.56 -16.14
C VAL A 163 17.27 16.63 -16.30
N TRP A 164 18.54 16.23 -16.23
CA TRP A 164 19.72 17.07 -16.48
C TRP A 164 20.45 16.59 -17.73
N SER A 165 20.83 17.51 -18.62
CA SER A 165 21.52 17.17 -19.88
C SER A 165 22.91 16.56 -19.67
N SER A 166 23.58 16.89 -18.57
CA SER A 166 24.85 16.29 -18.11
C SER A 166 24.99 16.41 -16.59
N ASP A 167 25.98 15.74 -15.99
CA ASP A 167 26.24 15.85 -14.56
C ASP A 167 26.79 17.27 -14.23
N PRO A 168 26.16 18.03 -13.31
CA PRO A 168 26.61 19.37 -12.97
C PRO A 168 27.92 19.44 -12.17
N GLN A 169 28.48 18.31 -11.69
CA GLN A 169 29.80 18.09 -11.06
C GLN A 169 30.23 18.98 -9.86
N ALA A 170 29.56 20.09 -9.56
CA ALA A 170 29.88 20.95 -8.42
C ALA A 170 28.75 21.93 -8.04
N ILE A 171 27.61 21.93 -8.74
CA ILE A 171 26.61 22.97 -8.57
C ILE A 171 25.62 22.57 -7.48
N SER A 172 25.68 23.28 -6.34
CA SER A 172 24.83 23.10 -5.14
C SER A 172 23.34 23.47 -5.35
N THR A 173 22.84 23.45 -6.58
CA THR A 173 21.53 23.96 -7.00
C THR A 173 20.37 23.24 -6.31
N PHE A 174 20.45 21.91 -6.16
CA PHE A 174 19.27 21.10 -5.82
C PHE A 174 19.24 20.61 -4.36
N GLN A 175 20.09 21.16 -3.49
CA GLN A 175 20.19 20.75 -2.09
C GLN A 175 18.89 20.94 -1.29
N ASN A 176 18.06 21.89 -1.73
CA ASN A 176 16.77 22.24 -1.11
C ASN A 176 15.60 21.39 -1.60
N LEU A 177 15.81 20.43 -2.52
CA LEU A 177 14.72 19.58 -3.01
C LEU A 177 14.18 18.72 -1.86
N HIS A 178 12.88 18.85 -1.62
CA HIS A 178 12.12 18.14 -0.60
C HIS A 178 11.20 17.06 -1.19
N GLU A 179 10.69 17.25 -2.41
CA GLU A 179 9.79 16.31 -3.07
C GLU A 179 10.15 16.17 -4.55
N VAL A 180 10.35 14.93 -4.99
CA VAL A 180 10.51 14.57 -6.40
C VAL A 180 9.44 13.55 -6.76
N GLU A 181 8.64 13.87 -7.77
CA GLU A 181 7.60 13.00 -8.32
C GLU A 181 7.79 12.86 -9.82
N VAL A 182 8.04 11.64 -10.29
CA VAL A 182 8.19 11.36 -11.72
C VAL A 182 7.22 10.26 -12.10
N SER A 183 6.37 10.51 -13.09
CA SER A 183 5.34 9.57 -13.52
C SER A 183 5.25 9.47 -15.04
N ASN A 184 5.10 8.25 -15.56
CA ASN A 184 4.90 7.99 -16.99
C ASN A 184 5.96 8.65 -17.90
N CYS A 185 7.24 8.58 -17.51
CA CYS A 185 8.38 9.07 -18.30
C CYS A 185 9.17 7.87 -18.81
N LYS A 186 8.81 7.37 -20.01
CA LYS A 186 9.22 6.06 -20.51
C LYS A 186 10.61 6.02 -21.16
N SER A 187 11.08 7.13 -21.73
CA SER A 187 12.40 7.19 -22.36
C SER A 187 13.57 7.39 -21.38
N MET A 188 13.28 7.72 -20.12
CA MET A 188 14.30 8.02 -19.11
C MET A 188 14.95 6.75 -18.58
N LYS A 189 16.28 6.68 -18.59
CA LYS A 189 17.05 5.53 -18.07
C LYS A 189 17.55 5.71 -16.63
N SER A 190 17.85 6.95 -16.24
CA SER A 190 18.28 7.33 -14.90
C SER A 190 17.64 8.65 -14.49
N LEU A 191 17.36 8.81 -13.18
CA LEU A 191 16.69 10.00 -12.67
C LEU A 191 17.69 11.10 -12.30
N PHE A 192 18.69 10.76 -11.48
CA PHE A 192 19.66 11.73 -10.96
C PHE A 192 21.08 11.46 -11.50
N PRO A 193 21.83 12.50 -11.86
CA PRO A 193 23.29 12.44 -11.84
C PRO A 193 23.79 12.17 -10.40
N ALA A 194 24.96 11.56 -10.27
CA ALA A 194 25.50 11.19 -8.97
C ALA A 194 25.83 12.40 -8.09
N SER A 195 26.33 13.51 -8.66
CA SER A 195 26.56 14.75 -7.90
C SER A 195 25.27 15.32 -7.31
N VAL A 196 24.18 15.30 -8.09
CA VAL A 196 22.86 15.75 -7.65
C VAL A 196 22.38 14.86 -6.52
N ALA A 197 22.39 13.53 -6.71
CA ALA A 197 21.96 12.57 -5.69
C ALA A 197 22.75 12.72 -4.37
N LYS A 198 24.07 12.95 -4.43
CA LYS A 198 24.92 13.22 -3.25
C LYS A 198 24.49 14.48 -2.48
N SER A 199 23.91 15.46 -3.17
CA SER A 199 23.50 16.77 -2.61
C SER A 199 22.09 16.79 -1.97
N LEU A 200 21.23 15.80 -2.21
CA LEU A 200 19.82 15.76 -1.81
C LEU A 200 19.59 15.49 -0.30
N LYS A 201 20.13 16.36 0.57
CA LYS A 201 20.04 16.21 2.03
C LYS A 201 18.67 16.54 2.61
N GLN A 202 17.87 17.35 1.92
CA GLN A 202 16.54 17.79 2.38
C GLN A 202 15.38 16.98 1.76
N LEU A 203 15.68 15.98 0.91
CA LEU A 203 14.66 15.20 0.22
C LEU A 203 13.83 14.41 1.24
N LYS A 204 12.52 14.66 1.27
CA LYS A 204 11.54 14.03 2.17
C LYS A 204 10.70 12.97 1.47
N LYS A 205 10.41 13.15 0.17
CA LYS A 205 9.57 12.25 -0.62
C LYS A 205 10.16 12.01 -1.99
N LEU A 206 10.27 10.73 -2.37
CA LEU A 206 10.62 10.30 -3.72
C LEU A 206 9.54 9.35 -4.22
N LYS A 207 8.84 9.77 -5.28
CA LYS A 207 7.78 9.00 -5.92
C LYS A 207 8.11 8.79 -7.39
N ILE A 208 8.18 7.54 -7.81
CA ILE A 208 8.44 7.16 -9.19
C ILE A 208 7.40 6.13 -9.60
N HIS A 209 6.63 6.45 -10.64
CA HIS A 209 5.53 5.62 -11.12
C HIS A 209 5.61 5.44 -12.63
N ASP A 210 5.72 4.20 -13.09
CA ASP A 210 5.58 3.85 -14.50
C ASP A 210 6.63 4.52 -15.43
N CYS A 211 7.89 4.59 -14.99
CA CYS A 211 9.00 5.17 -15.76
C CYS A 211 9.96 4.09 -16.30
N GLY A 212 10.71 4.41 -17.36
CA GLY A 212 11.65 3.47 -18.03
C GLY A 212 13.01 3.29 -17.33
N LEU A 213 13.12 3.64 -16.05
CA LEU A 213 14.42 3.69 -15.35
C LEU A 213 15.03 2.29 -15.19
N GLU A 214 16.32 2.19 -15.50
CA GLU A 214 17.14 1.01 -15.19
C GLU A 214 17.86 1.16 -13.85
N GLU A 215 18.26 2.39 -13.52
CA GLU A 215 18.80 2.80 -12.23
C GLU A 215 18.21 4.15 -11.78
N ILE A 216 18.27 4.46 -10.49
CA ILE A 216 17.82 5.77 -9.97
C ILE A 216 18.88 6.83 -10.20
N VAL A 217 20.15 6.47 -9.99
CA VAL A 217 21.31 7.38 -10.09
C VAL A 217 22.25 6.89 -11.18
N ALA A 218 22.56 7.77 -12.13
CA ALA A 218 23.49 7.49 -13.23
C ALA A 218 24.91 7.24 -12.71
N MET A 219 25.64 6.32 -13.34
CA MET A 219 27.03 5.98 -13.00
C MET A 219 28.00 7.11 -13.36
N GLU A 220 28.95 7.40 -12.47
CA GLU A 220 30.15 8.20 -12.80
C GLU A 220 31.20 7.28 -13.43
N GLU A 221 31.61 7.55 -14.68
CA GLU A 221 32.72 6.84 -15.31
C GLU A 221 34.04 7.15 -14.57
N GLY A 222 34.84 6.13 -14.25
CA GLY A 222 36.20 6.28 -13.73
C GLY A 222 36.39 6.29 -12.19
N LEU A 223 35.35 6.05 -11.38
CA LEU A 223 35.51 5.89 -9.92
C LEU A 223 35.62 4.41 -9.50
N GLU A 224 36.80 3.99 -9.06
CA GLU A 224 37.02 2.67 -8.44
C GLU A 224 36.64 2.62 -6.93
N THR A 225 36.31 3.77 -6.34
CA THR A 225 36.03 3.90 -4.90
C THR A 225 34.55 3.69 -4.55
N VAL A 226 34.28 3.27 -3.31
CA VAL A 226 32.92 3.06 -2.82
C VAL A 226 32.20 4.41 -2.71
N THR A 227 31.17 4.62 -3.53
CA THR A 227 30.38 5.85 -3.54
C THR A 227 29.38 5.87 -2.37
N LYS A 228 29.28 7.00 -1.67
CA LYS A 228 28.37 7.14 -0.52
C LYS A 228 27.19 8.04 -0.86
N PHE A 229 25.98 7.53 -0.65
CA PHE A 229 24.73 8.29 -0.75
C PHE A 229 24.06 8.34 0.62
N ALA A 230 23.50 9.48 0.99
CA ALA A 230 22.77 9.62 2.25
C ALA A 230 21.61 10.59 2.07
N PHE A 231 20.41 10.10 2.40
CA PHE A 231 19.15 10.81 2.33
C PHE A 231 18.57 10.97 3.75
N PRO A 232 19.14 11.86 4.58
CA PRO A 232 18.88 11.90 6.01
C PRO A 232 17.45 12.30 6.37
N GLN A 233 16.73 12.98 5.47
CA GLN A 233 15.36 13.44 5.69
C GLN A 233 14.31 12.65 4.90
N LEU A 234 14.69 11.61 4.14
CA LEU A 234 13.72 10.89 3.31
C LEU A 234 12.77 10.10 4.19
N VAL A 235 11.49 10.48 4.19
CA VAL A 235 10.42 9.87 4.98
C VAL A 235 9.65 8.84 4.17
N SER A 236 9.48 9.08 2.86
CA SER A 236 8.64 8.26 1.99
C SER A 236 9.34 7.95 0.66
N LEU A 237 9.44 6.66 0.35
CA LEU A 237 9.93 6.14 -0.94
C LEU A 237 8.84 5.29 -1.57
N SER A 238 8.39 5.67 -2.78
CA SER A 238 7.39 4.93 -3.55
C SER A 238 7.90 4.63 -4.95
N LEU A 239 8.03 3.35 -5.28
CA LEU A 239 8.42 2.84 -6.59
C LEU A 239 7.29 1.94 -7.13
N GLN A 240 6.69 2.30 -8.25
CA GLN A 240 5.54 1.58 -8.79
C GLN A 240 5.64 1.40 -10.30
N LEU A 241 5.25 0.24 -10.81
CA LEU A 241 5.27 -0.08 -12.26
C LEU A 241 6.65 0.16 -12.89
N MET A 242 7.71 -0.34 -12.25
CA MET A 242 9.10 -0.16 -12.69
C MET A 242 9.71 -1.51 -13.14
N PRO A 243 9.31 -2.06 -14.30
CA PRO A 243 9.72 -3.40 -14.73
C PRO A 243 11.23 -3.50 -15.03
N ASP A 244 11.86 -2.39 -15.39
CA ASP A 244 13.27 -2.33 -15.81
C ASP A 244 14.25 -1.91 -14.72
N LEU A 245 13.75 -1.43 -13.58
CA LEU A 245 14.57 -0.93 -12.49
C LEU A 245 15.35 -2.05 -11.81
N LYS A 246 16.68 -2.05 -11.99
CA LYS A 246 17.60 -3.09 -11.51
C LYS A 246 18.22 -2.73 -10.17
N CYS A 247 18.69 -1.51 -10.00
CA CYS A 247 19.41 -1.07 -8.80
C CYS A 247 19.20 0.42 -8.54
N PHE A 248 19.71 0.90 -7.40
CA PHE A 248 19.72 2.34 -7.11
C PHE A 248 20.83 3.04 -7.89
N TYR A 249 22.04 2.47 -7.89
CA TYR A 249 23.24 2.97 -8.56
C TYR A 249 24.03 1.79 -9.13
N LEU A 250 24.66 1.98 -10.30
CA LEU A 250 25.54 1.00 -10.92
C LEU A 250 26.98 1.21 -10.42
N GLY A 251 27.54 0.22 -9.72
CA GLY A 251 28.86 0.33 -9.06
C GLY A 251 28.82 0.09 -7.55
N LYS A 252 29.99 0.09 -6.91
CA LYS A 252 30.11 -0.10 -5.45
C LYS A 252 29.62 1.13 -4.72
N HIS A 253 28.59 0.98 -3.88
CA HIS A 253 28.04 2.07 -3.12
C HIS A 253 27.48 1.67 -1.75
N THR A 254 27.19 2.69 -0.94
CA THR A 254 26.46 2.57 0.34
C THR A 254 25.37 3.64 0.35
N ILE A 255 24.19 3.30 0.89
CA ILE A 255 23.06 4.23 0.97
C ILE A 255 22.45 4.21 2.36
N GLU A 256 22.29 5.39 2.95
CA GLU A 256 21.65 5.56 4.26
C GLU A 256 20.30 6.27 4.15
N TRP A 257 19.29 5.70 4.83
CA TRP A 257 17.90 6.18 4.87
C TRP A 257 17.41 6.37 6.32
N PRO A 258 18.10 7.14 7.17
CA PRO A 258 17.88 7.10 8.61
C PRO A 258 16.47 7.56 9.02
N SER A 259 15.76 8.35 8.20
CA SER A 259 14.41 8.85 8.51
C SER A 259 13.28 8.13 7.77
N LEU A 260 13.57 7.04 7.04
CA LEU A 260 12.59 6.39 6.18
C LEU A 260 11.51 5.71 7.03
N LYS A 261 10.26 6.15 6.87
CA LYS A 261 9.09 5.62 7.56
C LYS A 261 8.18 4.79 6.66
N GLN A 262 8.08 5.18 5.39
CA GLN A 262 7.14 4.58 4.44
C GLN A 262 7.87 4.07 3.21
N LEU A 263 7.64 2.80 2.89
CA LEU A 263 8.19 2.14 1.71
C LEU A 263 7.08 1.45 0.91
N MET A 264 6.91 1.87 -0.34
CA MET A 264 5.95 1.25 -1.26
C MET A 264 6.67 0.75 -2.51
N ILE A 265 6.56 -0.54 -2.82
CA ILE A 265 7.17 -1.16 -4.00
C ILE A 265 6.17 -2.08 -4.68
N LEU A 266 5.61 -1.63 -5.81
CA LEU A 266 4.57 -2.35 -6.55
C LEU A 266 5.03 -2.61 -8.00
N LYS A 267 4.99 -3.86 -8.47
CA LYS A 267 5.29 -4.22 -9.87
C LYS A 267 6.67 -3.72 -10.32
N CYS A 268 7.69 -4.08 -9.56
CA CYS A 268 9.10 -3.75 -9.82
C CYS A 268 9.97 -5.00 -9.91
N ASP A 269 9.70 -5.92 -10.84
CA ASP A 269 10.17 -7.31 -10.79
C ASP A 269 11.68 -7.51 -10.63
N LYS A 270 12.50 -6.60 -11.15
CA LYS A 270 13.96 -6.65 -11.05
C LYS A 270 14.50 -6.09 -9.73
N VAL A 271 13.73 -5.29 -8.99
CA VAL A 271 14.11 -4.76 -7.67
C VAL A 271 13.98 -5.85 -6.60
N LYS A 272 15.10 -6.28 -6.05
CA LYS A 272 15.14 -7.21 -4.91
C LYS A 272 15.08 -6.40 -3.60
N ILE A 273 13.98 -6.54 -2.86
CA ILE A 273 13.64 -5.64 -1.74
C ILE A 273 14.24 -6.13 -0.42
N VAL A 274 14.26 -7.45 -0.21
CA VAL A 274 14.68 -8.03 1.06
C VAL A 274 15.43 -9.32 0.77
N ALA A 275 16.76 -9.23 0.86
CA ALA A 275 17.73 -10.31 0.70
C ALA A 275 17.77 -11.03 -0.67
N PHE A 276 18.72 -10.60 -1.48
CA PHE A 276 19.52 -11.55 -2.25
C PHE A 276 20.97 -11.31 -1.86
N ASN A 277 21.62 -12.37 -1.37
CA ASN A 277 23.07 -12.43 -1.19
C ASN A 277 23.76 -11.89 -2.46
N GLU A 278 24.93 -11.32 -2.26
CA GLU A 278 25.86 -10.75 -3.26
C GLU A 278 26.25 -11.72 -4.42
N LEU A 279 25.65 -12.91 -4.50
CA LEU A 279 26.14 -14.04 -5.30
C LEU A 279 25.45 -14.26 -6.65
N SER A 280 24.56 -13.37 -7.11
CA SER A 280 23.90 -13.54 -8.43
C SER A 280 24.11 -12.39 -9.40
N PHE A 281 25.21 -11.65 -9.28
CA PHE A 281 25.68 -10.79 -10.36
C PHE A 281 27.04 -11.33 -10.77
N PRO A 282 27.13 -12.09 -11.87
CA PRO A 282 28.41 -12.49 -12.42
C PRO A 282 29.26 -11.22 -12.60
N ASN A 283 30.45 -11.19 -12.01
CA ASN A 283 31.43 -10.15 -12.32
C ASN A 283 31.95 -10.30 -13.75
N THR A 284 31.65 -11.42 -14.41
CA THR A 284 32.05 -11.71 -15.79
C THR A 284 30.86 -12.22 -16.59
N ASP A 285 30.70 -11.73 -17.83
CA ASP A 285 29.71 -12.29 -18.75
C ASP A 285 30.18 -13.66 -19.30
N ALA A 286 29.35 -14.31 -20.13
CA ALA A 286 29.68 -15.61 -20.74
C ALA A 286 30.94 -15.58 -21.64
N LEU A 287 31.46 -14.38 -21.95
CA LEU A 287 32.66 -14.14 -22.77
C LEU A 287 33.87 -13.70 -21.93
N GLY A 288 33.73 -13.58 -20.60
CA GLY A 288 34.81 -13.22 -19.69
C GLY A 288 35.06 -11.71 -19.55
N HIS A 289 34.14 -10.85 -19.99
CA HIS A 289 34.23 -9.41 -19.80
C HIS A 289 33.77 -8.98 -18.41
N ASP A 290 34.51 -8.07 -17.77
CA ASP A 290 34.09 -7.45 -16.50
C ASP A 290 32.73 -6.77 -16.65
N VAL A 291 31.73 -7.28 -15.94
CA VAL A 291 30.39 -6.68 -15.87
C VAL A 291 30.39 -5.68 -14.72
N PRO A 292 29.80 -4.48 -14.90
CA PRO A 292 29.70 -3.50 -13.83
C PRO A 292 29.03 -4.11 -12.59
N ILE A 293 29.68 -3.97 -11.44
CA ILE A 293 29.23 -4.55 -10.16
C ILE A 293 27.83 -4.04 -9.83
N ARG A 294 26.89 -4.98 -9.69
CA ARG A 294 25.51 -4.70 -9.27
C ARG A 294 25.34 -5.08 -7.81
N GLN A 295 24.80 -4.17 -7.02
CA GLN A 295 24.45 -4.41 -5.62
C GLN A 295 22.92 -4.46 -5.44
N PRO A 296 22.42 -5.16 -4.41
CA PRO A 296 21.00 -5.14 -4.06
C PRO A 296 20.52 -3.71 -3.83
N PHE A 297 19.27 -3.42 -4.20
CA PHE A 297 18.67 -2.09 -4.01
C PHE A 297 18.62 -1.71 -2.52
N PHE A 298 18.33 -2.68 -1.65
CA PHE A 298 18.36 -2.51 -0.19
C PHE A 298 19.41 -3.43 0.43
N GLN A 299 20.42 -2.84 1.06
CA GLN A 299 21.48 -3.56 1.78
C GLN A 299 21.11 -3.75 3.27
N ILE A 300 20.04 -4.49 3.54
CA ILE A 300 19.47 -4.70 4.90
C ILE A 300 20.43 -5.38 5.89
N GLU A 301 21.51 -5.99 5.40
CA GLU A 301 22.57 -6.60 6.22
C GLU A 301 23.62 -5.57 6.66
N LYS A 302 23.68 -4.40 6.01
CA LYS A 302 24.67 -3.34 6.26
C LYS A 302 24.03 -2.10 6.88
N VAL A 303 22.74 -1.86 6.64
CA VAL A 303 22.03 -0.64 7.06
C VAL A 303 20.77 -1.01 7.84
N ALA A 304 20.63 -0.45 9.04
CA ALA A 304 19.46 -0.65 9.88
C ALA A 304 18.26 0.17 9.36
N PHE A 305 17.12 -0.48 9.18
CA PHE A 305 15.83 0.17 8.88
C PHE A 305 14.99 0.31 10.15
N SER A 306 15.50 1.01 11.15
CA SER A 306 14.87 1.11 12.49
C SER A 306 13.68 2.06 12.56
N ASN A 307 13.51 2.96 11.58
CA ASN A 307 12.42 3.94 11.55
C ASN A 307 11.26 3.58 10.61
N LEU A 308 11.33 2.45 9.89
CA LEU A 308 10.23 2.02 9.02
C LEU A 308 9.00 1.70 9.86
N GLU A 309 7.87 2.31 9.49
CA GLU A 309 6.56 2.19 10.13
C GLU A 309 5.56 1.48 9.21
N ASP A 310 5.65 1.70 7.89
CA ASP A 310 4.71 1.20 6.88
C ASP A 310 5.47 0.63 5.66
N ILE A 311 5.23 -0.64 5.35
CA ILE A 311 5.76 -1.31 4.17
C ILE A 311 4.60 -1.87 3.36
N CYS A 312 4.53 -1.49 2.08
CA CYS A 312 3.62 -2.07 1.10
C CYS A 312 4.40 -2.66 -0.07
N ILE A 313 4.26 -3.97 -0.29
CA ILE A 313 4.94 -4.70 -1.37
C ILE A 313 3.89 -5.43 -2.19
N GLY A 314 3.98 -5.36 -3.52
CA GLY A 314 3.05 -6.10 -4.34
C GLY A 314 3.43 -6.26 -5.79
N ASP A 315 2.67 -7.12 -6.48
CA ASP A 315 2.90 -7.50 -7.88
C ASP A 315 4.35 -7.98 -8.07
N LYS A 316 4.77 -8.97 -7.27
CA LYS A 316 6.14 -9.54 -7.27
C LYS A 316 6.07 -11.05 -7.49
N ASP A 317 5.80 -11.46 -8.71
CA ASP A 317 5.56 -12.86 -9.02
C ASP A 317 6.79 -13.74 -8.78
N ASN A 318 8.01 -13.23 -8.91
CA ASN A 318 9.24 -13.99 -8.67
C ASN A 318 9.62 -14.11 -7.18
N LEU A 319 8.93 -13.41 -6.28
CA LEU A 319 9.25 -13.39 -4.85
C LEU A 319 8.75 -14.67 -4.17
N LYS A 320 9.68 -15.54 -3.75
CA LYS A 320 9.36 -16.78 -3.02
C LYS A 320 9.27 -16.60 -1.50
N MET A 321 10.11 -15.72 -0.97
CA MET A 321 10.19 -15.39 0.46
C MET A 321 10.37 -13.90 0.61
N LEU A 322 9.66 -13.30 1.57
CA LEU A 322 9.85 -11.90 1.90
C LEU A 322 11.10 -11.68 2.76
N TRP A 323 11.46 -12.61 3.65
CA TRP A 323 12.59 -12.44 4.57
C TRP A 323 13.57 -13.62 4.44
N HIS A 324 14.77 -13.39 3.91
CA HIS A 324 15.85 -14.39 3.91
C HIS A 324 16.75 -14.11 5.12
N ASN A 325 16.72 -14.96 6.16
CA ASN A 325 17.67 -14.92 7.28
C ASN A 325 19.09 -15.24 6.77
N TYR A 326 20.19 -14.64 7.26
CA TYR A 326 20.82 -14.93 8.57
C TYR A 326 21.49 -13.72 9.27
N LEU A 327 21.54 -12.51 8.69
CA LEU A 327 22.36 -11.39 9.18
C LEU A 327 21.64 -10.02 9.15
N LEU A 328 20.37 -9.95 9.56
CA LEU A 328 19.70 -8.65 9.72
C LEU A 328 20.36 -7.85 10.85
N VAL A 329 20.70 -6.59 10.56
CA VAL A 329 21.24 -5.65 11.55
C VAL A 329 20.29 -5.56 12.77
N PRO A 330 20.80 -5.53 14.02
CA PRO A 330 19.99 -5.28 15.21
C PRO A 330 19.05 -4.07 15.03
N ASP A 331 17.87 -4.11 15.66
CA ASP A 331 16.83 -3.07 15.61
C ASP A 331 16.17 -2.77 14.26
N SER A 332 16.56 -3.46 13.17
CA SER A 332 15.86 -3.33 11.89
C SER A 332 14.38 -3.73 12.02
N PHE A 333 13.49 -2.89 11.46
CA PHE A 333 12.04 -3.03 11.49
C PHE A 333 11.38 -2.95 12.88
N CYS A 334 12.10 -2.50 13.92
CA CYS A 334 11.55 -2.43 15.27
C CYS A 334 10.34 -1.49 15.40
N LYS A 335 10.17 -0.48 14.53
CA LYS A 335 9.00 0.42 14.52
C LYS A 335 7.90 0.04 13.53
N LEU A 336 8.05 -1.07 12.81
CA LEU A 336 7.12 -1.47 11.76
C LEU A 336 5.74 -1.78 12.37
N ASN A 337 4.73 -1.00 12.01
CA ASN A 337 3.36 -1.14 12.50
C ASN A 337 2.34 -1.53 11.42
N LYS A 338 2.70 -1.36 10.14
CA LYS A 338 1.86 -1.73 8.98
C LYS A 338 2.67 -2.53 7.96
N LEU A 339 2.13 -3.68 7.57
CA LEU A 339 2.65 -4.50 6.48
C LEU A 339 1.53 -4.89 5.53
N GLY A 340 1.59 -4.40 4.30
CA GLY A 340 0.71 -4.78 3.20
C GLY A 340 1.44 -5.60 2.14
N ILE A 341 0.90 -6.76 1.79
CA ILE A 341 1.42 -7.63 0.73
C ILE A 341 0.29 -7.93 -0.25
N ALA A 342 0.49 -7.62 -1.53
CA ALA A 342 -0.56 -7.81 -2.54
C ALA A 342 -0.02 -8.46 -3.82
N ARG A 343 -0.75 -9.43 -4.40
CA ARG A 343 -0.47 -9.99 -5.72
C ARG A 343 0.96 -10.56 -5.88
N CYS A 344 1.48 -11.23 -4.85
CA CYS A 344 2.76 -11.96 -4.92
C CYS A 344 2.49 -13.46 -5.13
N LYS A 345 2.44 -13.92 -6.39
CA LYS A 345 1.93 -15.27 -6.73
C LYS A 345 2.76 -16.43 -6.20
N ASN A 346 4.09 -16.32 -6.18
CA ASN A 346 4.99 -17.40 -5.73
C ASN A 346 5.44 -17.27 -4.26
N LEU A 347 4.91 -16.30 -3.52
CA LEU A 347 5.26 -16.10 -2.12
C LEU A 347 4.67 -17.24 -1.29
N MET A 348 5.51 -18.00 -0.59
CA MET A 348 5.09 -19.20 0.15
C MET A 348 4.88 -18.95 1.64
N ASN A 349 5.74 -18.13 2.24
CA ASN A 349 5.73 -17.82 3.67
C ASN A 349 5.90 -16.31 3.90
N ILE A 350 5.15 -15.79 4.87
CA ILE A 350 5.12 -14.38 5.26
C ILE A 350 6.00 -14.13 6.47
N PHE A 351 5.82 -14.89 7.56
CA PHE A 351 6.60 -14.73 8.79
C PHE A 351 7.32 -16.02 9.17
N PRO A 352 8.63 -16.11 8.90
CA PRO A 352 9.46 -17.15 9.50
C PRO A 352 9.70 -16.88 11.00
N PRO A 353 10.10 -17.89 11.79
CA PRO A 353 10.23 -17.81 13.25
C PRO A 353 10.99 -16.58 13.77
N LYS A 354 12.13 -16.22 13.16
CA LYS A 354 12.96 -15.09 13.62
C LYS A 354 12.33 -13.71 13.39
N MET A 355 11.36 -13.60 12.48
CA MET A 355 10.65 -12.32 12.25
C MET A 355 9.59 -12.04 13.30
N LEU A 356 9.10 -13.07 14.00
CA LEU A 356 8.07 -12.94 15.04
C LEU A 356 8.54 -12.07 16.22
N ARG A 357 9.83 -12.14 16.59
CA ARG A 357 10.41 -11.25 17.63
C ARG A 357 10.67 -9.83 17.13
N ARG A 358 10.99 -9.66 15.85
CA ARG A 358 11.39 -8.35 15.30
C ARG A 358 10.18 -7.45 15.04
N LEU A 359 9.05 -8.05 14.67
CA LEU A 359 7.84 -7.35 14.27
C LEU A 359 6.81 -7.27 15.41
N GLN A 360 7.27 -7.15 16.65
CA GLN A 360 6.43 -7.04 17.85
C GLN A 360 5.52 -5.81 17.83
N ASN A 361 5.89 -4.75 17.10
CA ASN A 361 5.10 -3.53 16.97
C ASN A 361 4.13 -3.55 15.78
N LEU A 362 4.01 -4.66 15.06
CA LEU A 362 3.09 -4.77 13.94
C LEU A 362 1.64 -4.70 14.44
N GLU A 363 0.90 -3.68 14.02
CA GLU A 363 -0.51 -3.48 14.39
C GLU A 363 -1.46 -3.90 13.26
N ASN A 364 -1.06 -3.72 11.99
CA ASN A 364 -1.90 -4.01 10.84
C ASN A 364 -1.16 -4.90 9.85
N LEU A 365 -1.76 -6.05 9.54
CA LEU A 365 -1.28 -7.00 8.55
C LEU A 365 -2.37 -7.19 7.48
N GLU A 366 -2.00 -6.95 6.24
CA GLU A 366 -2.88 -7.13 5.09
C GLU A 366 -2.19 -7.97 4.02
N ILE A 367 -2.82 -9.07 3.61
CA ILE A 367 -2.32 -9.98 2.59
C ILE A 367 -3.43 -10.24 1.58
N ARG A 368 -3.19 -9.87 0.32
CA ARG A 368 -4.19 -9.95 -0.75
C ARG A 368 -3.64 -10.65 -1.98
N ASP A 369 -4.43 -11.51 -2.62
CA ASP A 369 -4.17 -12.06 -3.95
C ASP A 369 -2.82 -12.83 -4.06
N CYS A 370 -2.41 -13.52 -3.00
CA CYS A 370 -1.17 -14.31 -2.96
C CYS A 370 -1.47 -15.81 -3.12
N ASN A 371 -1.16 -16.36 -4.30
CA ASN A 371 -1.61 -17.70 -4.70
C ASN A 371 -0.86 -18.87 -4.05
N SER A 372 0.36 -18.66 -3.56
CA SER A 372 1.22 -19.74 -3.03
C SER A 372 1.36 -19.74 -1.51
N VAL A 373 0.77 -18.76 -0.81
CA VAL A 373 0.87 -18.69 0.65
C VAL A 373 0.10 -19.84 1.24
N GLU A 374 0.80 -20.76 1.92
CA GLU A 374 0.16 -21.88 2.62
C GLU A 374 -0.07 -21.57 4.10
N GLU A 375 0.81 -20.76 4.67
CA GLU A 375 0.84 -20.37 6.09
C GLU A 375 1.25 -18.89 6.22
N VAL A 376 0.62 -18.16 7.14
CA VAL A 376 0.99 -16.75 7.41
C VAL A 376 2.08 -16.68 8.48
N PHE A 377 1.86 -17.35 9.62
CA PHE A 377 2.81 -17.41 10.73
C PHE A 377 3.42 -18.82 10.81
N ASP A 378 4.64 -18.97 10.28
CA ASP A 378 5.43 -20.19 10.43
C ASP A 378 6.19 -20.15 11.76
N ILE A 379 5.74 -20.98 12.68
CA ILE A 379 6.22 -21.09 14.05
C ILE A 379 6.93 -22.42 14.29
N ARG A 380 7.25 -23.16 13.22
CA ARG A 380 8.03 -24.39 13.32
C ARG A 380 9.49 -24.05 13.65
N GLY A 381 10.02 -24.64 14.72
CA GLY A 381 11.41 -24.45 15.12
C GLY A 381 11.69 -23.19 15.95
N VAL A 382 10.67 -22.56 16.56
CA VAL A 382 10.91 -21.59 17.63
C VAL A 382 11.39 -22.37 18.87
N ASN A 383 12.61 -22.10 19.35
CA ASN A 383 13.12 -22.72 20.57
C ASN A 383 12.46 -22.08 21.80
N VAL A 384 11.79 -22.90 22.62
CA VAL A 384 11.05 -22.46 23.83
C VAL A 384 11.98 -21.71 24.81
N ASP A 385 13.25 -22.12 24.92
CA ASP A 385 14.24 -21.51 25.82
C ASP A 385 14.65 -20.08 25.40
N GLU A 386 14.46 -19.71 24.13
CA GLU A 386 14.78 -18.37 23.66
C GLU A 386 13.59 -17.38 23.77
N ILE A 387 12.39 -17.84 24.16
CA ILE A 387 11.15 -17.03 24.26
C ILE A 387 10.85 -16.75 25.75
N CYS A 388 11.89 -16.58 26.57
CA CYS A 388 11.78 -16.50 28.03
C CYS A 388 11.00 -15.29 28.58
N ASP A 389 10.47 -14.41 27.72
CA ASP A 389 9.49 -13.39 28.07
C ASP A 389 8.28 -13.52 27.12
N THR A 390 7.07 -13.55 27.67
CA THR A 390 5.81 -13.62 26.91
C THR A 390 5.81 -12.59 25.78
N VAL A 391 6.00 -13.02 24.53
CA VAL A 391 6.01 -12.12 23.37
C VAL A 391 4.56 -11.68 23.12
N SER A 392 4.17 -10.56 23.72
CA SER A 392 2.88 -9.92 23.45
C SER A 392 2.90 -9.31 22.06
N ASN A 393 2.12 -9.87 21.15
CA ASN A 393 1.97 -9.34 19.79
C ASN A 393 1.01 -8.13 19.81
N LYS A 394 1.40 -7.00 19.21
CA LYS A 394 0.55 -5.80 19.09
C LYS A 394 -0.41 -5.83 17.90
N LEU A 395 -0.52 -6.94 17.18
CA LEU A 395 -1.39 -7.06 16.01
C LEU A 395 -2.84 -6.81 16.40
N ARG A 396 -3.45 -5.82 15.76
CA ARG A 396 -4.84 -5.38 15.96
C ARG A 396 -5.72 -5.76 14.78
N VAL A 397 -5.21 -5.62 13.56
CA VAL A 397 -5.97 -5.86 12.34
C VAL A 397 -5.28 -6.91 11.49
N LEU A 398 -6.00 -7.99 11.19
CA LEU A 398 -5.59 -9.04 10.27
C LEU A 398 -6.58 -9.11 9.11
N THR A 399 -6.10 -8.79 7.90
CA THR A 399 -6.90 -8.88 6.66
C THR A 399 -6.25 -9.87 5.70
N LEU A 400 -6.96 -10.96 5.39
CA LEU A 400 -6.55 -11.99 4.45
C LEU A 400 -7.58 -12.07 3.33
N PHE A 401 -7.18 -11.81 2.09
CA PHE A 401 -8.08 -11.79 0.95
C PHE A 401 -7.51 -12.59 -0.22
N ASN A 402 -8.32 -13.48 -0.79
CA ASN A 402 -8.00 -14.25 -1.99
C ASN A 402 -6.65 -14.99 -1.87
N LEU A 403 -6.57 -15.91 -0.90
CA LEU A 403 -5.40 -16.77 -0.65
C LEU A 403 -5.80 -18.24 -0.90
N PRO A 404 -5.80 -18.70 -2.16
CA PRO A 404 -6.41 -19.97 -2.55
C PRO A 404 -5.74 -21.21 -1.95
N LYS A 405 -4.43 -21.15 -1.66
CA LYS A 405 -3.65 -22.26 -1.05
C LYS A 405 -3.46 -22.13 0.46
N LEU A 406 -3.97 -21.07 1.09
CA LEU A 406 -3.83 -20.89 2.53
C LEU A 406 -4.51 -22.04 3.25
N LYS A 407 -3.74 -22.86 3.98
CA LYS A 407 -4.25 -24.00 4.76
C LYS A 407 -4.48 -23.63 6.21
N HIS A 408 -3.55 -22.84 6.77
CA HIS A 408 -3.57 -22.39 8.16
C HIS A 408 -3.08 -20.95 8.27
N VAL A 409 -3.67 -20.15 9.15
CA VAL A 409 -3.10 -18.83 9.47
C VAL A 409 -1.87 -18.99 10.37
N TRP A 410 -1.94 -19.91 11.34
CA TRP A 410 -0.84 -20.29 12.24
C TRP A 410 -0.44 -21.74 11.98
N SER A 411 0.86 -22.03 11.85
CA SER A 411 1.31 -23.37 11.45
C SER A 411 1.13 -24.46 12.52
N LEU A 412 1.09 -24.11 13.82
CA LEU A 412 0.92 -25.02 14.98
C LEU A 412 0.22 -24.29 16.15
N ASP A 413 -0.29 -25.01 17.15
CA ASP A 413 -0.58 -24.43 18.46
C ASP A 413 0.70 -24.38 19.31
N LEU A 414 0.92 -23.28 20.02
CA LEU A 414 2.12 -23.06 20.84
C LEU A 414 1.83 -23.12 22.33
N GLN A 415 0.73 -23.74 22.77
CA GLN A 415 0.41 -23.88 24.19
C GLN A 415 0.51 -22.54 24.96
N ALA A 416 0.07 -21.45 24.32
CA ALA A 416 0.08 -20.07 24.83
C ALA A 416 1.43 -19.31 24.90
N ILE A 417 2.50 -19.78 24.24
CA ILE A 417 3.78 -19.04 24.16
C ILE A 417 3.64 -17.72 23.37
N LEU A 418 2.89 -17.74 22.26
CA LEU A 418 2.54 -16.54 21.49
C LEU A 418 1.07 -16.25 21.67
N THR A 419 0.74 -15.05 22.17
CA THR A 419 -0.63 -14.60 22.36
C THR A 419 -0.94 -13.44 21.40
N PHE A 420 -2.18 -13.42 20.90
CA PHE A 420 -2.67 -12.37 20.01
C PHE A 420 -3.75 -11.54 20.72
N GLN A 421 -3.48 -11.17 21.98
CA GLN A 421 -4.44 -10.50 22.86
C GLN A 421 -4.98 -9.18 22.30
N ASN A 422 -4.16 -8.46 21.53
CA ASN A 422 -4.52 -7.16 20.96
C ASN A 422 -5.35 -7.25 19.68
N LEU A 423 -5.59 -8.45 19.13
CA LEU A 423 -6.37 -8.61 17.91
C LEU A 423 -7.78 -8.08 18.12
N HIS A 424 -8.17 -7.19 17.23
CA HIS A 424 -9.39 -6.39 17.31
C HIS A 424 -10.31 -6.66 16.13
N THR A 425 -9.73 -6.80 14.94
CA THR A 425 -10.44 -7.05 13.69
C THR A 425 -9.77 -8.16 12.91
N ILE A 426 -10.54 -9.17 12.53
CA ILE A 426 -10.10 -10.24 11.64
C ILE A 426 -11.07 -10.32 10.47
N LYS A 427 -10.55 -10.11 9.25
CA LYS A 427 -11.30 -10.23 8.01
C LYS A 427 -10.62 -11.27 7.12
N VAL A 428 -11.31 -12.35 6.82
CA VAL A 428 -10.81 -13.41 5.94
C VAL A 428 -11.79 -13.60 4.81
N SER A 429 -11.34 -13.52 3.57
CA SER A 429 -12.22 -13.70 2.43
C SER A 429 -11.58 -14.45 1.28
N ASN A 430 -12.35 -15.31 0.63
CA ASN A 430 -11.93 -16.06 -0.55
C ASN A 430 -10.66 -16.92 -0.30
N CYS A 431 -10.58 -17.60 0.85
CA CYS A 431 -9.51 -18.54 1.21
C CYS A 431 -10.04 -19.97 1.15
N LYS A 432 -10.10 -20.55 -0.05
CA LYS A 432 -10.82 -21.82 -0.31
C LYS A 432 -10.16 -23.07 0.28
N SER A 433 -8.86 -23.05 0.56
CA SER A 433 -8.14 -24.18 1.17
C SER A 433 -8.04 -24.10 2.71
N LEU A 434 -8.53 -23.01 3.31
CA LEU A 434 -8.40 -22.76 4.74
C LEU A 434 -9.38 -23.66 5.49
N LYS A 435 -8.87 -24.62 6.27
CA LYS A 435 -9.72 -25.61 6.98
C LYS A 435 -10.16 -25.14 8.37
N SER A 436 -9.26 -24.45 9.07
CA SER A 436 -9.50 -23.88 10.38
C SER A 436 -8.86 -22.50 10.48
N LEU A 437 -9.44 -21.61 11.29
CA LEU A 437 -8.92 -20.25 11.44
C LEU A 437 -7.91 -20.17 12.59
N PHE A 438 -8.26 -20.72 13.77
CA PHE A 438 -7.46 -20.58 14.98
C PHE A 438 -6.99 -21.92 15.56
N PRO A 439 -5.77 -22.01 16.09
CA PRO A 439 -5.42 -22.94 17.14
C PRO A 439 -6.16 -22.62 18.46
N VAL A 440 -6.22 -23.59 19.39
CA VAL A 440 -6.94 -23.45 20.67
C VAL A 440 -6.34 -22.33 21.52
N SER A 441 -5.01 -22.25 21.64
CA SER A 441 -4.38 -21.19 22.46
C SER A 441 -4.60 -19.79 21.91
N VAL A 442 -4.56 -19.63 20.57
CA VAL A 442 -4.84 -18.35 19.92
C VAL A 442 -6.28 -17.95 20.22
N ALA A 443 -7.24 -18.83 19.97
CA ALA A 443 -8.66 -18.57 20.23
C ALA A 443 -8.95 -18.18 21.69
N LYS A 444 -8.27 -18.83 22.66
CA LYS A 444 -8.38 -18.49 24.09
C LYS A 444 -7.79 -17.12 24.45
N SER A 445 -6.86 -16.60 23.64
CA SER A 445 -6.18 -15.34 23.92
C SER A 445 -6.87 -14.10 23.34
N LEU A 446 -7.95 -14.24 22.54
CA LEU A 446 -8.58 -13.13 21.79
C LEU A 446 -9.47 -12.21 22.64
N GLU A 447 -8.88 -11.58 23.66
CA GLU A 447 -9.60 -10.72 24.62
C GLU A 447 -10.10 -9.39 24.03
N GLN A 448 -9.42 -8.86 23.00
CA GLN A 448 -9.74 -7.55 22.39
C GLN A 448 -10.55 -7.64 21.09
N LEU A 449 -10.88 -8.85 20.64
CA LEU A 449 -11.52 -9.08 19.35
C LEU A 449 -12.93 -8.48 19.37
N GLN A 450 -13.24 -7.62 18.39
CA GLN A 450 -14.54 -6.96 18.24
C GLN A 450 -15.25 -7.35 16.95
N TRP A 451 -14.50 -7.58 15.86
CA TRP A 451 -15.07 -7.98 14.58
C TRP A 451 -14.38 -9.23 14.04
N LEU A 452 -15.18 -10.26 13.78
CA LEU A 452 -14.78 -11.45 13.07
C LEU A 452 -15.66 -11.61 11.83
N GLU A 453 -15.05 -11.44 10.67
CA GLU A 453 -15.72 -11.49 9.38
C GLU A 453 -15.04 -12.53 8.47
N ILE A 454 -15.81 -13.53 8.04
CA ILE A 454 -15.33 -14.61 7.19
C ILE A 454 -16.29 -14.81 6.02
N PHE A 455 -15.77 -14.64 4.80
CA PHE A 455 -16.55 -14.71 3.56
C PHE A 455 -15.91 -15.69 2.57
N ASP A 456 -16.69 -16.57 1.94
CA ASP A 456 -16.22 -17.36 0.79
C ASP A 456 -14.99 -18.24 1.09
N CYS A 457 -14.88 -18.86 2.27
CA CYS A 457 -13.75 -19.70 2.69
C CYS A 457 -14.11 -21.19 2.78
N GLY A 458 -13.09 -22.07 2.73
CA GLY A 458 -13.24 -23.53 2.84
C GLY A 458 -13.24 -24.09 4.26
N LEU A 459 -13.59 -23.26 5.26
CA LEU A 459 -13.49 -23.64 6.68
C LEU A 459 -14.40 -24.81 7.01
N GLU A 460 -13.86 -25.83 7.67
CA GLU A 460 -14.63 -26.92 8.27
C GLU A 460 -15.03 -26.58 9.72
N GLU A 461 -14.16 -25.85 10.41
CA GLU A 461 -14.32 -25.41 11.80
C GLU A 461 -13.66 -24.05 12.02
N ILE A 462 -14.09 -23.28 13.03
CA ILE A 462 -13.47 -22.00 13.35
C ILE A 462 -12.17 -22.21 14.14
N VAL A 463 -12.21 -23.08 15.14
CA VAL A 463 -11.07 -23.44 16.00
C VAL A 463 -10.69 -24.89 15.76
N ALA A 464 -9.42 -25.13 15.42
CA ALA A 464 -8.86 -26.47 15.23
C ALA A 464 -8.83 -27.26 16.55
N MET A 465 -9.10 -28.55 16.49
CA MET A 465 -8.88 -29.47 17.62
C MET A 465 -7.46 -30.05 17.58
N GLU A 466 -6.78 -30.05 18.72
CA GLU A 466 -5.51 -30.76 18.86
C GLU A 466 -5.72 -32.17 19.44
N GLU A 467 -4.96 -33.13 18.94
CA GLU A 467 -4.95 -34.51 19.45
C GLU A 467 -4.50 -34.52 20.92
N GLY A 468 -5.28 -35.18 21.79
CA GLY A 468 -4.93 -35.37 23.22
C GLY A 468 -5.62 -34.44 24.23
N LEU A 469 -6.47 -33.50 23.81
CA LEU A 469 -7.32 -32.74 24.74
C LEU A 469 -8.59 -33.52 25.11
N GLU A 470 -8.58 -34.19 26.25
CA GLU A 470 -9.76 -34.90 26.81
C GLU A 470 -10.67 -34.01 27.68
N THR A 471 -10.23 -32.79 28.02
CA THR A 471 -10.94 -31.89 28.94
C THR A 471 -11.89 -30.93 28.22
N VAL A 472 -12.98 -30.55 28.90
CA VAL A 472 -13.92 -29.54 28.38
C VAL A 472 -13.20 -28.21 28.23
N THR A 473 -13.09 -27.73 26.99
CA THR A 473 -12.39 -26.48 26.67
C THR A 473 -13.32 -25.28 26.81
N LYS A 474 -12.90 -24.26 27.56
CA LYS A 474 -13.66 -22.99 27.66
C LYS A 474 -13.10 -21.94 26.71
N PHE A 475 -13.98 -21.33 25.91
CA PHE A 475 -13.71 -20.15 25.09
C PHE A 475 -14.52 -18.96 25.59
N VAL A 476 -13.89 -17.79 25.70
CA VAL A 476 -14.55 -16.55 26.09
C VAL A 476 -14.13 -15.47 25.12
N PHE A 477 -15.10 -14.84 24.46
CA PHE A 477 -14.89 -13.71 23.57
C PHE A 477 -15.51 -12.45 24.18
N PRO A 478 -14.82 -11.81 25.15
CA PRO A 478 -15.45 -10.84 26.03
C PRO A 478 -15.89 -9.56 25.32
N ARG A 479 -15.23 -9.20 24.21
CA ARG A 479 -15.46 -7.96 23.46
C ARG A 479 -16.01 -8.16 22.05
N LEU A 480 -16.23 -9.41 21.61
CA LEU A 480 -16.68 -9.64 20.24
C LEU A 480 -18.06 -9.03 20.06
N PHE A 481 -18.16 -8.02 19.20
CA PHE A 481 -19.36 -7.25 18.94
C PHE A 481 -20.11 -7.80 17.73
N SER A 482 -19.38 -8.18 16.69
CA SER A 482 -19.93 -8.66 15.42
C SER A 482 -19.24 -9.95 14.96
N LEU A 483 -20.07 -10.96 14.65
CA LEU A 483 -19.66 -12.20 14.01
C LEU A 483 -20.43 -12.36 12.69
N CYS A 484 -19.70 -12.35 11.58
CA CYS A 484 -20.25 -12.52 10.24
C CYS A 484 -19.59 -13.69 9.52
N LEU A 485 -20.39 -14.70 9.18
CA LEU A 485 -19.99 -15.91 8.48
C LEU A 485 -20.85 -16.03 7.21
N PHE A 486 -20.24 -16.02 6.04
CA PHE A 486 -20.98 -16.00 4.77
C PHE A 486 -20.31 -16.89 3.74
N SER A 487 -21.09 -17.74 3.05
CA SER A 487 -20.59 -18.61 1.98
C SER A 487 -19.44 -19.50 2.47
N LEU A 488 -19.73 -20.30 3.51
CA LEU A 488 -18.80 -21.26 4.12
C LEU A 488 -19.39 -22.68 4.00
N PRO A 489 -19.36 -23.27 2.79
CA PRO A 489 -20.10 -24.51 2.49
C PRO A 489 -19.58 -25.73 3.25
N GLU A 490 -18.33 -25.68 3.72
CA GLU A 490 -17.68 -26.78 4.44
C GLU A 490 -17.87 -26.70 5.96
N LEU A 491 -18.42 -25.59 6.48
CA LEU A 491 -18.43 -25.28 7.91
C LEU A 491 -19.42 -26.18 8.67
N LYS A 492 -18.91 -26.93 9.64
CA LYS A 492 -19.68 -27.90 10.44
C LYS A 492 -19.96 -27.37 11.84
N CYS A 493 -18.94 -26.85 12.52
CA CYS A 493 -19.02 -26.46 13.92
C CYS A 493 -18.05 -25.32 14.27
N PHE A 494 -18.21 -24.74 15.46
CA PHE A 494 -17.24 -23.77 15.98
C PHE A 494 -15.92 -24.45 16.39
N TYR A 495 -16.00 -25.54 17.16
CA TYR A 495 -14.87 -26.33 17.63
C TYR A 495 -15.28 -27.82 17.73
N PRO A 496 -14.49 -28.77 17.18
CA PRO A 496 -14.86 -30.19 17.15
C PRO A 496 -14.96 -30.89 18.50
N GLY A 497 -14.20 -30.46 19.51
CA GLY A 497 -14.18 -31.10 20.84
C GLY A 497 -15.31 -30.64 21.77
N LYS A 498 -15.36 -31.25 22.97
CA LYS A 498 -16.22 -30.78 24.07
C LYS A 498 -15.78 -29.39 24.52
N HIS A 499 -16.68 -28.42 24.43
CA HIS A 499 -16.37 -27.05 24.78
C HIS A 499 -17.55 -26.26 25.35
N THR A 500 -17.21 -25.16 26.02
CA THR A 500 -18.16 -24.10 26.37
C THR A 500 -17.71 -22.81 25.74
N SER A 501 -18.66 -22.00 25.26
CA SER A 501 -18.37 -20.68 24.69
C SER A 501 -19.22 -19.58 25.34
N GLU A 502 -18.60 -18.45 25.65
CA GLU A 502 -19.26 -17.27 26.22
C GLU A 502 -19.05 -16.05 25.31
N TRP A 503 -20.13 -15.37 24.94
CA TRP A 503 -20.14 -14.24 24.01
C TRP A 503 -20.83 -13.01 24.63
N PRO A 504 -20.31 -12.49 25.75
CA PRO A 504 -21.02 -11.52 26.57
C PRO A 504 -21.30 -10.19 25.85
N SER A 505 -20.49 -9.79 24.85
CA SER A 505 -20.65 -8.51 24.14
C SER A 505 -21.22 -8.65 22.73
N LEU A 506 -21.55 -9.87 22.28
CA LEU A 506 -21.99 -10.09 20.90
C LEU A 506 -23.34 -9.42 20.68
N ASN A 507 -23.38 -8.49 19.74
CA ASN A 507 -24.55 -7.68 19.40
C ASN A 507 -25.13 -8.05 18.03
N TYR A 508 -24.27 -8.37 17.07
CA TYR A 508 -24.64 -8.71 15.70
C TYR A 508 -24.09 -10.07 15.29
N LEU A 509 -24.98 -10.97 14.87
CA LEU A 509 -24.65 -12.30 14.37
C LEU A 509 -25.28 -12.53 13.00
N CYS A 510 -24.44 -12.74 11.99
CA CYS A 510 -24.87 -13.05 10.63
C CYS A 510 -24.23 -14.37 10.19
N ILE A 511 -25.06 -15.35 9.82
CA ILE A 511 -24.63 -16.61 9.21
C ILE A 511 -25.43 -16.84 7.94
N SER A 512 -24.77 -16.98 6.80
CA SER A 512 -25.44 -17.24 5.52
C SER A 512 -24.67 -18.23 4.68
N GLU A 513 -25.37 -19.10 3.95
CA GLU A 513 -24.75 -20.05 3.01
C GLU A 513 -23.69 -20.95 3.68
N CYS A 514 -24.02 -21.54 4.85
CA CYS A 514 -23.17 -22.49 5.59
C CYS A 514 -23.88 -23.86 5.76
N ASP A 515 -24.11 -24.54 4.64
CA ASP A 515 -25.03 -25.69 4.56
C ASP A 515 -24.62 -26.94 5.34
N LYS A 516 -23.39 -27.08 5.84
CA LYS A 516 -23.03 -28.23 6.68
C LYS A 516 -23.44 -28.07 8.15
N VAL A 517 -23.85 -26.86 8.55
CA VAL A 517 -24.43 -26.61 9.88
C VAL A 517 -25.86 -27.12 9.94
N LYS A 518 -26.08 -28.21 10.70
CA LYS A 518 -27.41 -28.84 10.86
C LYS A 518 -28.17 -28.32 12.08
N ILE A 519 -27.45 -28.05 13.16
CA ILE A 519 -27.96 -27.56 14.44
C ILE A 519 -27.18 -26.29 14.74
N PHE A 520 -27.88 -25.17 14.93
CA PHE A 520 -27.21 -23.90 15.19
C PHE A 520 -26.70 -23.80 16.63
N ALA A 521 -27.51 -24.14 17.63
CA ALA A 521 -27.09 -24.14 19.03
C ALA A 521 -27.74 -25.26 19.86
N SER A 522 -26.97 -25.86 20.78
CA SER A 522 -27.42 -26.90 21.72
C SER A 522 -26.61 -26.86 23.01
N ASN A 523 -27.16 -27.41 24.09
CA ASN A 523 -26.47 -27.62 25.38
C ASN A 523 -25.89 -29.04 25.55
N GLU A 524 -26.18 -29.94 24.61
CA GLU A 524 -25.74 -31.35 24.64
C GLU A 524 -25.12 -31.77 23.30
N LEU A 525 -24.18 -32.72 23.36
CA LEU A 525 -23.63 -33.43 22.20
C LEU A 525 -24.42 -34.73 21.97
N SER A 526 -24.97 -34.92 20.77
CA SER A 526 -25.57 -36.20 20.39
C SER A 526 -24.47 -37.19 19.95
N PHE A 527 -24.23 -38.24 20.72
CA PHE A 527 -23.40 -39.40 20.35
C PHE A 527 -24.31 -40.53 19.83
N SER A 528 -23.87 -41.33 18.86
CA SER A 528 -24.51 -42.63 18.55
C SER A 528 -23.97 -43.69 19.50
N ASP A 529 -24.75 -44.77 19.64
CA ASP A 529 -24.28 -46.02 20.23
C ASP A 529 -22.94 -46.47 19.62
N THR A 530 -22.11 -47.05 20.48
CA THR A 530 -20.74 -47.49 20.22
C THR A 530 -20.61 -48.40 19.00
N ASN A 531 -19.68 -48.08 18.10
CA ASN A 531 -19.21 -49.04 17.10
C ASN A 531 -18.42 -50.17 17.80
N GLU A 532 -18.27 -51.34 17.17
CA GLU A 532 -17.60 -52.56 17.70
C GLU A 532 -16.14 -52.38 18.19
N LEU A 533 -15.56 -51.18 18.05
CA LEU A 533 -14.20 -50.81 18.45
C LEU A 533 -14.14 -49.77 19.60
N GLY A 534 -15.28 -49.40 20.20
CA GLY A 534 -15.30 -48.55 21.41
C GLY A 534 -14.99 -47.06 21.22
N HIS A 535 -14.97 -46.55 19.98
CA HIS A 535 -14.81 -45.12 19.71
C HIS A 535 -16.17 -44.40 19.64
N HIS A 536 -16.33 -43.33 20.42
CA HIS A 536 -17.48 -42.43 20.35
C HIS A 536 -17.38 -41.54 19.10
N VAL A 537 -18.28 -41.73 18.13
CA VAL A 537 -18.42 -40.83 16.97
C VAL A 537 -19.59 -39.86 17.26
N PRO A 538 -19.39 -38.52 17.21
CA PRO A 538 -20.50 -37.58 17.31
C PRO A 538 -21.40 -37.70 16.08
N VAL A 539 -22.70 -37.92 16.26
CA VAL A 539 -23.65 -38.12 15.13
C VAL A 539 -24.05 -36.78 14.51
N GLN A 540 -24.20 -35.75 15.35
CA GLN A 540 -24.46 -34.36 14.94
C GLN A 540 -23.85 -33.41 15.99
N GLN A 541 -23.06 -32.43 15.54
CA GLN A 541 -22.46 -31.43 16.40
C GLN A 541 -23.19 -30.08 16.19
N PRO A 542 -23.67 -29.42 17.26
CA PRO A 542 -24.19 -28.06 17.16
C PRO A 542 -23.08 -27.10 16.78
N PHE A 543 -23.41 -26.03 16.06
CA PHE A 543 -22.44 -25.00 15.73
C PHE A 543 -21.94 -24.31 17.01
N PHE A 544 -22.85 -23.91 17.91
CA PHE A 544 -22.53 -23.46 19.27
C PHE A 544 -22.92 -24.51 20.33
N LEU A 545 -21.96 -24.96 21.14
CA LEU A 545 -22.23 -25.74 22.35
C LEU A 545 -22.31 -24.79 23.57
N ILE A 546 -23.48 -24.71 24.20
CA ILE A 546 -23.86 -23.67 25.16
C ILE A 546 -24.32 -24.32 26.48
N GLU A 547 -23.44 -24.34 27.50
CA GLU A 547 -23.81 -24.81 28.86
C GLU A 547 -24.28 -23.68 29.80
N LYS A 548 -24.02 -22.40 29.47
CA LYS A 548 -24.30 -21.19 30.29
C LYS A 548 -24.96 -20.09 29.46
N VAL A 549 -25.19 -18.89 30.01
CA VAL A 549 -25.73 -17.72 29.28
C VAL A 549 -24.78 -17.34 28.14
N ALA A 550 -25.05 -17.76 26.90
CA ALA A 550 -24.12 -17.55 25.81
C ALA A 550 -24.23 -16.16 25.16
N PHE A 551 -25.43 -15.56 25.12
CA PHE A 551 -25.71 -14.37 24.30
C PHE A 551 -26.58 -13.32 25.04
N PRO A 552 -26.08 -12.66 26.09
CA PRO A 552 -26.89 -11.73 26.89
C PRO A 552 -27.13 -10.37 26.21
N ASN A 553 -26.31 -9.97 25.24
CA ASN A 553 -26.36 -8.65 24.58
C ASN A 553 -26.70 -8.70 23.08
N LEU A 554 -27.09 -9.87 22.57
CA LEU A 554 -27.36 -10.08 21.15
C LEU A 554 -28.67 -9.38 20.76
N GLU A 555 -28.58 -8.41 19.85
CA GLU A 555 -29.72 -7.60 19.38
C GLU A 555 -30.16 -8.00 17.97
N TYR A 556 -29.24 -8.48 17.13
CA TYR A 556 -29.49 -8.77 15.71
C TYR A 556 -29.00 -10.17 15.34
N ILE A 557 -29.92 -11.00 14.84
CA ILE A 557 -29.61 -12.29 14.23
C ILE A 557 -30.09 -12.30 12.78
N HIS A 558 -29.18 -12.62 11.87
CA HIS A 558 -29.47 -12.83 10.46
C HIS A 558 -28.99 -14.20 10.02
N ILE A 559 -29.92 -15.09 9.66
CA ILE A 559 -29.66 -16.46 9.22
C ILE A 559 -30.33 -16.69 7.87
N THR A 560 -29.55 -16.84 6.80
CA THR A 560 -30.10 -16.98 5.45
C THR A 560 -29.47 -18.09 4.64
N PHE A 561 -30.25 -18.69 3.73
CA PHE A 561 -29.76 -19.69 2.78
C PHE A 561 -28.96 -20.83 3.45
N MET A 562 -29.49 -21.35 4.57
CA MET A 562 -28.92 -22.49 5.30
C MET A 562 -29.81 -23.71 5.03
N ASP A 563 -29.61 -24.38 3.90
CA ASP A 563 -30.58 -25.34 3.38
C ASP A 563 -30.70 -26.60 4.25
N ASN A 564 -29.62 -27.07 4.88
CA ASN A 564 -29.65 -28.24 5.77
C ASN A 564 -29.86 -27.92 7.25
N LEU A 565 -30.07 -26.65 7.60
CA LEU A 565 -30.36 -26.26 8.97
C LEU A 565 -31.75 -26.80 9.34
N LYS A 566 -31.79 -27.73 10.29
CA LYS A 566 -33.06 -28.35 10.74
C LYS A 566 -33.68 -27.61 11.91
N MET A 567 -32.82 -27.12 12.80
CA MET A 567 -33.22 -26.50 14.06
C MET A 567 -32.27 -25.35 14.39
N LEU A 568 -32.84 -24.20 14.76
CA LEU A 568 -32.06 -23.11 15.35
C LEU A 568 -31.63 -23.45 16.79
N TRP A 569 -32.52 -24.08 17.56
CA TRP A 569 -32.30 -24.37 18.97
C TRP A 569 -32.66 -25.81 19.28
N HIS A 570 -31.73 -26.59 19.81
CA HIS A 570 -31.99 -27.95 20.28
C HIS A 570 -32.20 -27.93 21.81
N ASN A 571 -33.38 -28.38 22.26
CA ASN A 571 -33.79 -28.65 23.65
C ASN A 571 -34.43 -27.51 24.50
N HIS A 572 -35.14 -27.92 25.56
CA HIS A 572 -36.07 -27.15 26.39
C HIS A 572 -35.42 -26.40 27.58
N GLN A 573 -34.10 -26.54 27.80
CA GLN A 573 -33.37 -25.98 28.95
C GLN A 573 -32.25 -25.01 28.52
N LEU A 574 -32.58 -23.99 27.73
CA LEU A 574 -31.65 -22.85 27.52
C LEU A 574 -31.48 -22.07 28.83
N VAL A 575 -30.23 -21.69 29.12
CA VAL A 575 -29.86 -21.01 30.38
C VAL A 575 -30.62 -19.67 30.52
N PRO A 576 -31.11 -19.30 31.73
CA PRO A 576 -31.72 -17.98 32.00
C PRO A 576 -30.93 -16.81 31.37
N ASP A 577 -31.60 -15.76 30.93
CA ASP A 577 -31.00 -14.53 30.35
C ASP A 577 -30.33 -14.59 28.96
N SER A 578 -30.24 -15.75 28.31
CA SER A 578 -29.79 -15.82 26.91
C SER A 578 -30.82 -15.18 25.97
N PHE A 579 -30.37 -14.38 24.99
CA PHE A 579 -31.18 -13.68 23.98
C PHE A 579 -32.18 -12.64 24.53
N CYS A 580 -32.06 -12.23 25.79
CA CYS A 580 -33.01 -11.33 26.43
C CYS A 580 -33.10 -9.94 25.77
N LYS A 581 -32.08 -9.51 25.01
CA LYS A 581 -32.04 -8.23 24.29
C LYS A 581 -32.31 -8.34 22.78
N LEU A 582 -32.74 -9.49 22.28
CA LEU A 582 -32.93 -9.69 20.84
C LEU A 582 -34.03 -8.76 20.31
N LYS A 583 -33.66 -7.88 19.37
CA LYS A 583 -34.56 -6.91 18.72
C LYS A 583 -34.96 -7.34 17.32
N LYS A 584 -34.04 -7.93 16.56
CA LYS A 584 -34.30 -8.32 15.17
C LYS A 584 -33.86 -9.75 14.90
N LEU A 585 -34.79 -10.54 14.38
CA LEU A 585 -34.52 -11.89 13.87
C LEU A 585 -34.96 -11.98 12.40
N LEU A 586 -33.98 -12.20 11.53
CA LEU A 586 -34.17 -12.40 10.11
C LEU A 586 -33.78 -13.84 9.76
N VAL A 587 -34.75 -14.65 9.33
CA VAL A 587 -34.55 -16.03 8.87
C VAL A 587 -35.10 -16.17 7.45
N GLY A 588 -34.25 -16.50 6.48
CA GLY A 588 -34.64 -16.44 5.08
C GLY A 588 -34.05 -17.56 4.22
N GLY A 589 -34.85 -18.29 3.46
CA GLY A 589 -34.33 -19.26 2.49
C GLY A 589 -33.74 -20.52 3.12
N CYS A 590 -34.17 -20.93 4.31
CA CYS A 590 -33.73 -22.17 4.98
C CYS A 590 -34.72 -23.31 4.69
N LYS A 591 -34.46 -24.13 3.67
CA LYS A 591 -35.45 -25.10 3.16
C LYS A 591 -35.86 -26.18 4.15
N ASN A 592 -34.92 -26.76 4.91
CA ASN A 592 -35.17 -27.87 5.84
C ASN A 592 -35.43 -27.42 7.29
N LEU A 593 -35.64 -26.12 7.53
CA LEU A 593 -35.88 -25.61 8.87
C LEU A 593 -37.30 -25.99 9.32
N ILE A 594 -37.39 -26.80 10.37
CA ILE A 594 -38.67 -27.34 10.87
C ILE A 594 -39.22 -26.45 11.99
N ASN A 595 -38.35 -25.93 12.85
CA ASN A 595 -38.74 -25.08 13.97
C ASN A 595 -37.75 -23.92 14.18
N ILE A 596 -38.31 -22.72 14.40
CA ILE A 596 -37.57 -21.51 14.75
C ILE A 596 -37.50 -21.31 16.26
N PHE A 597 -38.56 -21.63 17.01
CA PHE A 597 -38.65 -21.38 18.45
C PHE A 597 -39.21 -22.60 19.21
N PRO A 598 -38.49 -23.16 20.19
CA PRO A 598 -39.13 -24.04 21.17
C PRO A 598 -40.12 -23.22 22.04
N PRO A 599 -41.19 -23.83 22.59
CA PRO A 599 -42.21 -23.13 23.37
C PRO A 599 -41.66 -22.26 24.53
N ASN A 600 -40.52 -22.68 25.11
CA ASN A 600 -39.85 -21.99 26.20
C ASN A 600 -39.07 -20.72 25.78
N MET A 601 -38.92 -20.46 24.47
CA MET A 601 -38.24 -19.26 23.92
C MET A 601 -39.16 -18.05 23.78
N LEU A 602 -40.47 -18.26 23.57
CA LEU A 602 -41.42 -17.15 23.34
C LEU A 602 -41.45 -16.15 24.50
N ARG A 603 -41.34 -16.63 25.75
CA ARG A 603 -41.29 -15.76 26.94
C ARG A 603 -40.06 -14.85 27.01
N ARG A 604 -39.02 -15.13 26.21
CA ARG A 604 -37.70 -14.47 26.25
C ARG A 604 -37.51 -13.43 25.14
N LEU A 605 -38.37 -13.42 24.14
CA LEU A 605 -38.33 -12.52 22.98
C LEU A 605 -39.16 -11.24 23.18
N GLN A 606 -39.33 -10.81 24.44
CA GLN A 606 -40.18 -9.66 24.77
C GLN A 606 -39.69 -8.33 24.15
N ASN A 607 -38.41 -8.26 23.80
CA ASN A 607 -37.79 -7.09 23.17
C ASN A 607 -37.73 -7.18 21.63
N LEU A 608 -38.33 -8.21 21.02
CA LEU A 608 -38.29 -8.41 19.57
C LEU A 608 -39.14 -7.37 18.85
N GLU A 609 -38.48 -6.49 18.09
CA GLU A 609 -39.08 -5.42 17.30
C GLU A 609 -39.38 -5.87 15.85
N GLU A 610 -38.55 -6.77 15.30
CA GLU A 610 -38.65 -7.21 13.91
C GLU A 610 -38.40 -8.72 13.79
N LEU A 611 -39.41 -9.45 13.35
CA LEU A 611 -39.31 -10.86 12.95
C LEU A 611 -39.62 -10.96 11.46
N LYS A 612 -38.63 -11.35 10.65
CA LYS A 612 -38.85 -11.67 9.24
C LYS A 612 -38.49 -13.11 8.99
N ILE A 613 -39.47 -13.88 8.57
CA ILE A 613 -39.31 -15.26 8.13
C ILE A 613 -39.74 -15.31 6.67
N GLY A 614 -38.85 -15.76 5.78
CA GLY A 614 -39.14 -15.84 4.35
C GLY A 614 -38.59 -17.12 3.74
N ASN A 615 -39.30 -17.70 2.77
CA ASN A 615 -38.80 -18.82 1.96
C ASN A 615 -38.28 -20.03 2.78
N CYS A 616 -38.94 -20.37 3.89
CA CYS A 616 -38.62 -21.54 4.74
C CYS A 616 -39.77 -22.56 4.65
N ASN A 617 -39.66 -23.52 3.73
CA ASN A 617 -40.82 -24.32 3.29
C ASN A 617 -41.21 -25.46 4.24
N SER A 618 -40.34 -25.84 5.19
CA SER A 618 -40.55 -26.99 6.09
C SER A 618 -41.07 -26.60 7.48
N ILE A 619 -41.39 -25.32 7.72
CA ILE A 619 -41.93 -24.87 9.01
C ILE A 619 -43.41 -25.25 9.09
N GLU A 620 -43.78 -26.10 10.06
CA GLU A 620 -45.16 -26.51 10.32
C GLU A 620 -45.93 -25.41 11.09
N GLU A 621 -47.16 -25.09 10.66
CA GLU A 621 -48.02 -24.04 11.24
C GLU A 621 -48.26 -24.22 12.74
N GLU A 622 -48.33 -25.46 13.26
CA GLU A 622 -48.59 -25.75 14.67
C GLU A 622 -47.44 -25.35 15.63
N ASN A 623 -46.26 -24.99 15.12
CA ASN A 623 -45.10 -24.58 15.92
C ASN A 623 -44.83 -23.06 15.91
N THR A 624 -45.77 -22.25 15.38
CA THR A 624 -45.55 -20.81 15.14
C THR A 624 -46.34 -19.84 16.04
N LEU A 625 -47.05 -20.31 17.07
CA LEU A 625 -47.80 -19.45 18.00
C LEU A 625 -47.45 -19.67 19.47
#